data_AF-A0A0F2CUS7-F1
#
_entry.id   AF-A0A0F2CUS7-F1
#
_cell.length_a   1.000
_cell.length_b   1.000
_cell.length_c   1.000
_cell.angle_alpha   90.00
_cell.angle_beta   90.00
_cell.angle_gamma   90.00
#
_symmetry.space_group_name_H-M   'P 1'
#
loop_
_entity.id
_entity.type
_entity.pdbx_description
1 polymer ?
#
loop_
_entity_poly.entity_id
_entity_poly.type
_entity_poly.pdbx_seq_one_letter_code
_entity_poly.pdbx_strand_id
1 'polypeptide(L)'
;MSKIDFEELKDIEDILESPWEFKSFDEETTVKIEQKLFNRLHLNCINVINDFYVVESLHRIGEKVDEKTLESLKQLSNEFFTLLSMKKFYLNELRKFKNHIKSLDYNMDSQKVWLKINKLKNIDNLEGVLEYLLVNKNNFMPFERFCILNYIYKIVFIDEGHSDFSIGREILDSDFIYNYSITQNLYDLVKNIVDVINDSIKKLQMLFIQADYKKEYTEEDIKLEIFGKEFKRVVDKYNISQYYKNKNNCYASVKLKQIKYITVNGIEPEEIKKESNLSKFIECLKELLGENNVKYVKISDNTQYHMPNGDCILYRQYDKLGENCNRMFTCCERKLLSKIDSKMKEFTTKKVIILPVTKYPCELCQRTLISVISDKEFIHKIKIKSPRKTKGGLKKSFIDDMDQRAKIIFDKSKN
;
A
#
# COMPACT_ATOMS: atom_id res chain seq x y z
N MET A 1 36.49 11.86 -28.09
CA MET A 1 35.82 11.40 -26.86
C MET A 1 34.32 11.51 -27.07
N SER A 2 33.68 10.45 -27.55
CA SER A 2 32.22 10.35 -27.60
C SER A 2 31.76 9.60 -26.35
N LYS A 3 30.91 10.24 -25.53
CA LYS A 3 30.09 9.51 -24.56
C LYS A 3 29.32 8.45 -25.33
N ILE A 4 29.43 7.19 -24.92
CA ILE A 4 28.51 6.15 -25.38
C ILE A 4 27.14 6.54 -24.83
N ASP A 5 26.24 6.95 -25.71
CA ASP A 5 24.83 7.13 -25.39
C ASP A 5 24.23 5.72 -25.34
N PHE A 6 24.03 5.19 -24.14
CA PHE A 6 23.37 3.91 -23.97
C PHE A 6 21.87 4.13 -24.19
N GLU A 7 21.37 3.91 -25.40
CA GLU A 7 19.93 3.94 -25.70
C GLU A 7 19.14 3.06 -24.72
N GLU A 8 19.74 1.98 -24.22
CA GLU A 8 19.11 1.07 -23.26
C GLU A 8 19.00 1.64 -21.84
N LEU A 9 19.91 2.56 -21.45
CA LEU A 9 19.72 3.30 -20.21
C LEU A 9 18.48 4.18 -20.31
N LYS A 10 18.21 4.75 -21.50
CA LYS A 10 17.01 5.55 -21.78
C LYS A 10 15.74 4.74 -21.58
N ASP A 11 15.69 3.51 -22.07
CA ASP A 11 14.55 2.59 -21.84
C ASP A 11 14.32 2.32 -20.34
N ILE A 12 15.39 2.12 -19.56
CA ILE A 12 15.27 2.05 -18.10
C ILE A 12 14.79 3.38 -17.51
N GLU A 13 15.23 4.54 -18.02
CA GLU A 13 14.72 5.84 -17.56
C GLU A 13 13.23 5.94 -17.79
N ASP A 14 12.76 5.62 -18.99
CA ASP A 14 11.35 5.67 -19.38
C ASP A 14 10.51 4.75 -18.49
N ILE A 15 10.96 3.53 -18.21
CA ILE A 15 10.32 2.61 -17.25
C ILE A 15 10.27 3.22 -15.84
N LEU A 16 11.37 3.84 -15.38
CA LEU A 16 11.46 4.41 -14.04
C LEU A 16 10.66 5.70 -13.87
N GLU A 17 10.37 6.41 -14.95
CA GLU A 17 9.58 7.65 -14.99
C GLU A 17 8.10 7.40 -15.30
N SER A 18 7.79 6.23 -15.87
CA SER A 18 6.43 5.80 -16.17
C SER A 18 5.52 5.85 -14.93
N PRO A 19 4.30 6.40 -15.07
CA PRO A 19 3.34 6.41 -13.97
C PRO A 19 2.85 4.99 -13.68
N TRP A 20 2.32 4.81 -12.47
CA TRP A 20 1.54 3.62 -12.17
C TRP A 20 0.14 3.77 -12.72
N GLU A 21 -0.37 2.73 -13.37
CA GLU A 21 -1.70 2.71 -13.95
C GLU A 21 -2.64 1.84 -13.11
N PHE A 22 -3.80 2.38 -12.78
CA PHE A 22 -4.82 1.73 -11.96
C PHE A 22 -6.19 1.86 -12.62
N LYS A 23 -6.92 0.75 -12.72
CA LYS A 23 -8.30 0.75 -13.22
C LYS A 23 -9.26 1.32 -12.19
N SER A 24 -10.05 2.31 -12.59
CA SER A 24 -11.13 2.86 -11.80
C SER A 24 -12.29 1.86 -11.66
N PHE A 25 -13.14 2.11 -10.68
CA PHE A 25 -14.36 1.35 -10.48
C PHE A 25 -15.44 1.63 -11.54
N ASP A 26 -15.33 2.68 -12.37
CA ASP A 26 -16.19 2.84 -13.56
C ASP A 26 -15.80 1.91 -14.72
N GLU A 27 -14.73 1.11 -14.59
CA GLU A 27 -14.21 0.14 -15.58
C GLU A 27 -13.63 0.76 -16.87
N GLU A 28 -13.93 2.02 -17.15
CA GLU A 28 -13.52 2.74 -18.36
C GLU A 28 -12.22 3.54 -18.12
N THR A 29 -12.11 4.17 -16.96
CA THR A 29 -11.02 5.10 -16.66
C THR A 29 -9.75 4.36 -16.22
N THR A 30 -8.59 4.88 -16.65
CA THR A 30 -7.28 4.42 -16.15
C THR A 30 -6.58 5.59 -15.49
N VAL A 31 -6.44 5.52 -14.18
CA VAL A 31 -5.85 6.58 -13.38
C VAL A 31 -4.35 6.41 -13.31
N LYS A 32 -3.63 7.47 -13.66
CA LYS A 32 -2.16 7.52 -13.66
C LYS A 32 -1.65 8.18 -12.39
N ILE A 33 -0.91 7.44 -11.58
CA ILE A 33 -0.32 7.92 -10.33
C ILE A 33 1.20 8.02 -10.51
N GLU A 34 1.74 9.24 -10.35
CA GLU A 34 3.17 9.50 -10.53
C GLU A 34 4.04 8.62 -9.62
N GLN A 35 5.05 7.97 -10.20
CA GLN A 35 6.03 7.12 -9.51
C GLN A 35 6.61 7.77 -8.24
N LYS A 36 6.90 9.08 -8.28
CA LYS A 36 7.49 9.82 -7.16
C LYS A 36 6.62 9.81 -5.89
N LEU A 37 5.30 9.62 -6.00
CA LEU A 37 4.40 9.54 -4.86
C LEU A 37 4.61 8.25 -4.05
N PHE A 38 4.89 7.13 -4.72
CA PHE A 38 5.17 5.84 -4.07
C PHE A 38 6.45 5.83 -3.23
N ASN A 39 7.37 6.75 -3.54
CA ASN A 39 8.60 6.96 -2.77
C ASN A 39 8.41 7.85 -1.53
N ARG A 40 7.23 8.47 -1.34
CA ARG A 40 6.92 9.28 -0.15
C ARG A 40 6.41 8.40 0.99
N LEU A 41 7.28 8.12 1.96
CA LEU A 41 6.99 7.26 3.12
C LEU A 41 5.75 7.67 3.93
N HIS A 42 5.38 8.95 3.95
CA HIS A 42 4.22 9.43 4.70
C HIS A 42 2.89 9.13 3.97
N LEU A 43 2.87 9.11 2.64
CA LEU A 43 1.66 8.80 1.86
C LEU A 43 1.32 7.30 1.89
N ASN A 44 2.35 6.45 1.94
CA ASN A 44 2.18 5.00 2.01
C ASN A 44 1.25 4.45 0.91
N CYS A 45 1.43 4.92 -0.33
CA CYS A 45 0.52 4.70 -1.45
C CYS A 45 0.14 3.23 -1.65
N ILE A 46 1.09 2.29 -1.49
CA ILE A 46 0.84 0.84 -1.63
C ILE A 46 -0.28 0.36 -0.69
N ASN A 47 -0.20 0.70 0.60
CA ASN A 47 -1.22 0.31 1.57
C ASN A 47 -2.55 1.00 1.29
N VAL A 48 -2.53 2.29 0.94
CA VAL A 48 -3.75 3.06 0.69
C VAL A 48 -4.48 2.54 -0.55
N ILE A 49 -3.76 2.24 -1.63
CA ILE A 49 -4.33 1.69 -2.86
C ILE A 49 -4.85 0.27 -2.64
N ASN A 50 -4.12 -0.58 -1.93
CA ASN A 50 -4.65 -1.90 -1.56
C ASN A 50 -5.95 -1.77 -0.74
N ASP A 51 -5.95 -0.92 0.28
CA ASP A 51 -7.13 -0.71 1.11
C ASP A 51 -8.29 -0.09 0.33
N PHE A 52 -8.00 0.77 -0.64
CA PHE A 52 -8.99 1.34 -1.56
C PHE A 52 -9.76 0.25 -2.30
N TYR A 53 -9.06 -0.62 -3.03
CA TYR A 53 -9.74 -1.69 -3.78
C TYR A 53 -10.56 -2.60 -2.87
N VAL A 54 -10.02 -2.99 -1.72
CA VAL A 54 -10.74 -3.83 -0.74
C VAL A 54 -12.02 -3.15 -0.24
N VAL A 55 -11.95 -1.88 0.16
CA VAL A 55 -13.10 -1.15 0.72
C VAL A 55 -14.18 -0.91 -0.34
N GLU A 56 -13.78 -0.55 -1.55
CA GLU A 56 -14.72 -0.29 -2.63
C GLU A 56 -15.37 -1.59 -3.14
N SER A 57 -14.63 -2.70 -3.16
CA SER A 57 -15.19 -4.04 -3.35
C SER A 57 -16.26 -4.38 -2.30
N LEU A 58 -16.05 -4.08 -1.01
CA LEU A 58 -17.05 -4.35 0.05
C LEU A 58 -18.36 -3.56 -0.12
N HIS A 59 -18.34 -2.42 -0.81
CA HIS A 59 -19.56 -1.70 -1.19
C HIS A 59 -20.35 -2.44 -2.26
N ARG A 60 -19.69 -3.17 -3.17
CA ARG A 60 -20.32 -3.96 -4.25
C ARG A 60 -20.81 -5.32 -3.78
N ILE A 61 -20.12 -5.94 -2.84
CA ILE A 61 -20.60 -7.19 -2.25
C ILE A 61 -21.91 -6.92 -1.52
N GLY A 62 -22.94 -7.76 -1.74
CA GLY A 62 -24.29 -7.61 -1.16
C GLY A 62 -24.32 -7.51 0.37
N GLU A 63 -25.50 -7.27 0.95
CA GLU A 63 -25.63 -7.09 2.41
C GLU A 63 -25.25 -8.33 3.23
N LYS A 64 -25.51 -9.53 2.69
CA LYS A 64 -25.12 -10.80 3.29
C LYS A 64 -23.84 -11.27 2.59
N VAL A 65 -22.71 -11.16 3.28
CA VAL A 65 -21.43 -11.68 2.81
C VAL A 65 -21.12 -12.95 3.60
N ASP A 66 -20.94 -14.07 2.91
CA ASP A 66 -20.50 -15.30 3.53
C ASP A 66 -19.00 -15.24 3.89
N GLU A 67 -18.59 -16.08 4.84
CA GLU A 67 -17.21 -16.07 5.34
C GLU A 67 -16.18 -16.47 4.27
N LYS A 68 -16.58 -17.31 3.30
CA LYS A 68 -15.69 -17.73 2.20
C LYS A 68 -15.38 -16.56 1.27
N THR A 69 -16.38 -15.75 0.91
CA THR A 69 -16.18 -14.52 0.13
C THR A 69 -15.24 -13.54 0.84
N LEU A 70 -15.38 -13.36 2.15
CA LEU A 70 -14.48 -12.49 2.93
C LEU A 70 -13.04 -13.02 2.97
N GLU A 71 -12.86 -14.35 3.08
CA GLU A 71 -11.53 -14.96 3.06
C GLU A 71 -10.89 -14.86 1.67
N SER A 72 -11.64 -15.08 0.59
CA SER A 72 -11.16 -14.86 -0.78
C SER A 72 -10.73 -13.41 -1.01
N LEU A 73 -11.52 -12.43 -0.58
CA LEU A 73 -11.15 -11.01 -0.67
C LEU A 73 -9.88 -10.69 0.13
N LYS A 74 -9.70 -11.32 1.29
CA LYS A 74 -8.49 -11.18 2.11
C LYS A 74 -7.27 -11.77 1.42
N GLN A 75 -7.40 -12.91 0.76
CA GLN A 75 -6.31 -13.53 0.01
C GLN A 75 -5.93 -12.69 -1.21
N LEU A 76 -6.93 -12.26 -1.99
CA LEU A 76 -6.75 -11.34 -3.12
C LEU A 76 -6.05 -10.04 -2.71
N SER A 77 -6.43 -9.47 -1.55
CA SER A 77 -5.74 -8.31 -0.98
C SER A 77 -4.27 -8.59 -0.64
N ASN A 78 -3.94 -9.77 -0.13
CA ASN A 78 -2.54 -10.09 0.18
C ASN A 78 -1.71 -10.26 -1.10
N GLU A 79 -2.26 -10.91 -2.13
CA GLU A 79 -1.63 -11.06 -3.44
C GLU A 79 -1.38 -9.68 -4.07
N PHE A 80 -2.43 -8.85 -4.12
CA PHE A 80 -2.34 -7.51 -4.70
C PHE A 80 -1.33 -6.64 -3.96
N PHE A 81 -1.36 -6.63 -2.63
CA PHE A 81 -0.37 -5.93 -1.81
C PHE A 81 1.06 -6.40 -2.08
N THR A 82 1.26 -7.72 -2.19
CA THR A 82 2.56 -8.34 -2.47
C THR A 82 3.07 -7.87 -3.83
N LEU A 83 2.24 -7.95 -4.86
CA LEU A 83 2.60 -7.57 -6.22
C LEU A 83 2.96 -6.08 -6.32
N LEU A 84 2.17 -5.20 -5.70
CA LEU A 84 2.49 -3.77 -5.61
C LEU A 84 3.83 -3.53 -4.90
N SER A 85 4.09 -4.26 -3.81
CA SER A 85 5.34 -4.14 -3.03
C SER A 85 6.54 -4.63 -3.83
N MET A 86 6.41 -5.73 -4.58
CA MET A 86 7.43 -6.26 -5.47
C MET A 86 7.76 -5.29 -6.59
N LYS A 87 6.75 -4.79 -7.32
CA LYS A 87 6.97 -3.76 -8.35
C LYS A 87 7.73 -2.56 -7.80
N LYS A 88 7.33 -2.05 -6.63
CA LYS A 88 8.03 -0.94 -5.98
C LYS A 88 9.48 -1.28 -5.63
N PHE A 89 9.72 -2.48 -5.08
CA PHE A 89 11.06 -2.95 -4.76
C PHE A 89 11.94 -3.03 -6.00
N TYR A 90 11.45 -3.68 -7.06
CA TYR A 90 12.13 -3.82 -8.34
C TYR A 90 12.54 -2.47 -8.94
N LEU A 91 11.58 -1.54 -9.07
CA LEU A 91 11.85 -0.20 -9.62
C LEU A 91 12.84 0.61 -8.74
N ASN A 92 12.86 0.37 -7.43
CA ASN A 92 13.82 1.02 -6.54
C ASN A 92 15.24 0.45 -6.70
N GLU A 93 15.40 -0.86 -6.84
CA GLU A 93 16.70 -1.48 -7.11
C GLU A 93 17.21 -1.10 -8.52
N LEU A 94 16.34 -1.08 -9.54
CA LEU A 94 16.68 -0.58 -10.88
C LEU A 94 17.17 0.88 -10.84
N ARG A 95 16.54 1.75 -10.06
CA ARG A 95 16.98 3.14 -9.89
C ARG A 95 18.37 3.24 -9.27
N LYS A 96 18.71 2.38 -8.30
CA LYS A 96 20.05 2.32 -7.72
C LYS A 96 21.09 1.91 -8.75
N PHE A 97 20.78 0.89 -9.55
CA PHE A 97 21.65 0.41 -10.63
C PHE A 97 21.91 1.51 -11.67
N LYS A 98 20.85 2.16 -12.17
CA LYS A 98 20.95 3.31 -13.08
C LYS A 98 21.86 4.41 -12.55
N ASN A 99 21.63 4.83 -11.30
CA ASN A 99 22.44 5.89 -10.68
C ASN A 99 23.91 5.50 -10.56
N HIS A 100 24.20 4.22 -10.31
CA HIS A 100 25.57 3.74 -10.29
C HIS A 100 26.22 3.78 -11.67
N ILE A 101 25.55 3.30 -12.72
CA ILE A 101 26.11 3.35 -14.08
C ILE A 101 26.43 4.79 -14.48
N LYS A 102 25.54 5.75 -14.21
CA LYS A 102 25.80 7.17 -14.49
C LYS A 102 27.03 7.74 -13.76
N SER A 103 27.40 7.16 -12.62
CA SER A 103 28.55 7.61 -11.81
C SER A 103 29.88 6.96 -12.21
N LEU A 104 29.85 5.92 -13.04
CA LEU A 104 31.05 5.26 -13.54
C LEU A 104 31.61 6.05 -14.72
N ASP A 105 32.72 6.75 -14.49
CA ASP A 105 33.48 7.46 -15.52
C ASP A 105 34.41 6.47 -16.25
N TYR A 106 33.84 5.59 -17.09
CA TYR A 106 34.64 4.66 -17.89
C TYR A 106 34.87 5.19 -19.30
N ASN A 107 36.16 5.37 -19.68
CA ASN A 107 36.61 5.26 -21.06
C ASN A 107 36.49 3.79 -21.49
N MET A 108 35.31 3.37 -21.96
CA MET A 108 35.09 2.02 -22.47
C MET A 108 35.47 1.92 -23.96
N ASP A 109 36.77 1.88 -24.24
CA ASP A 109 37.29 1.53 -25.58
C ASP A 109 37.27 0.00 -25.85
N SER A 110 36.81 -0.82 -24.91
CA SER A 110 36.73 -2.28 -25.06
C SER A 110 35.29 -2.77 -25.10
N GLN A 111 34.90 -3.47 -26.17
CA GLN A 111 33.60 -4.14 -26.35
C GLN A 111 33.24 -5.18 -25.27
N LYS A 112 34.12 -5.46 -24.30
CA LYS A 112 33.92 -6.45 -23.24
C LYS A 112 34.56 -5.96 -21.93
N VAL A 113 33.77 -5.92 -20.86
CA VAL A 113 34.26 -5.73 -19.48
C VAL A 113 34.14 -7.04 -18.73
N TRP A 114 35.23 -7.49 -18.11
CA TRP A 114 35.19 -8.68 -17.26
C TRP A 114 34.66 -8.30 -15.88
N LEU A 115 33.43 -8.72 -15.58
CA LEU A 115 32.88 -8.60 -14.24
C LEU A 115 32.99 -9.96 -13.57
N LYS A 116 34.02 -10.12 -12.75
CA LYS A 116 34.17 -11.34 -11.96
C LYS A 116 33.11 -11.32 -10.86
N ILE A 117 32.05 -12.10 -11.04
CA ILE A 117 31.05 -12.29 -9.99
C ILE A 117 31.72 -13.11 -8.89
N ASN A 118 31.98 -12.50 -7.74
CA ASN A 118 32.56 -13.26 -6.63
C ASN A 118 31.51 -14.24 -6.14
N LYS A 119 31.85 -15.52 -6.00
CA LYS A 119 30.96 -16.56 -5.46
C LYS A 119 30.31 -16.07 -4.18
N LEU A 120 29.03 -15.70 -4.26
CA LEU A 120 28.30 -15.14 -3.13
C LEU A 120 27.97 -16.28 -2.18
N LYS A 121 28.67 -16.33 -1.05
CA LYS A 121 28.34 -17.27 0.03
C LYS A 121 26.92 -16.94 0.54
N ASN A 122 26.06 -17.95 0.65
CA ASN A 122 24.71 -17.89 1.22
C ASN A 122 23.57 -17.38 0.29
N ILE A 123 23.62 -17.61 -1.03
CA ILE A 123 22.52 -17.29 -1.98
C ILE A 123 21.90 -18.58 -2.57
N ASP A 124 21.85 -19.65 -1.76
CA ASP A 124 21.39 -20.97 -2.26
C ASP A 124 19.85 -21.09 -2.27
N ASN A 125 19.15 -20.08 -1.73
CA ASN A 125 17.70 -20.04 -1.62
C ASN A 125 17.16 -18.60 -1.66
N LEU A 126 15.84 -18.46 -1.78
CA LEU A 126 15.15 -17.18 -1.87
C LEU A 126 15.39 -16.25 -0.66
N GLU A 127 15.52 -16.78 0.56
CA GLU A 127 15.86 -15.95 1.73
C GLU A 127 17.20 -15.26 1.52
N GLY A 128 18.26 -16.03 1.21
CA GLY A 128 19.61 -15.52 1.02
C GLY A 128 19.70 -14.46 -0.09
N VAL A 129 18.95 -14.67 -1.18
CA VAL A 129 18.79 -13.70 -2.28
C VAL A 129 18.19 -12.39 -1.78
N LEU A 130 17.07 -12.50 -1.07
CA LEU A 130 16.36 -11.35 -0.56
C LEU A 130 17.17 -10.60 0.49
N GLU A 131 17.88 -11.32 1.37
CA GLU A 131 18.83 -10.72 2.31
C GLU A 131 19.94 -9.95 1.60
N TYR A 132 20.54 -10.55 0.57
CA TYR A 132 21.55 -9.90 -0.24
C TYR A 132 21.02 -8.61 -0.88
N LEU A 133 19.85 -8.66 -1.51
CA LEU A 133 19.25 -7.51 -2.19
C LEU A 133 18.73 -6.44 -1.21
N LEU A 134 18.15 -6.81 -0.07
CA LEU A 134 17.50 -5.87 0.84
C LEU A 134 18.43 -5.25 1.90
N VAL A 135 19.40 -6.02 2.39
CA VAL A 135 20.21 -5.65 3.58
C VAL A 135 21.58 -5.11 3.18
N ASN A 136 22.19 -5.67 2.14
CA ASN A 136 23.60 -5.44 1.84
C ASN A 136 23.81 -4.10 1.10
N LYS A 137 23.76 -2.99 1.85
CA LYS A 137 23.78 -1.62 1.32
C LYS A 137 25.16 -1.16 0.81
N ASN A 138 26.25 -1.84 1.18
CA ASN A 138 27.62 -1.35 1.01
C ASN A 138 28.50 -2.18 0.06
N ASN A 139 28.00 -3.25 -0.56
CA ASN A 139 28.83 -4.10 -1.41
C ASN A 139 28.87 -3.63 -2.88
N PHE A 140 30.11 -3.43 -3.33
CA PHE A 140 30.64 -2.75 -4.50
C PHE A 140 30.25 -3.28 -5.91
N MET A 141 29.19 -4.09 -6.04
CA MET A 141 28.88 -4.77 -7.32
C MET A 141 27.43 -4.54 -7.82
N PRO A 142 27.09 -3.35 -8.35
CA PRO A 142 25.71 -3.04 -8.75
C PRO A 142 25.19 -3.85 -9.94
N PHE A 143 26.08 -4.34 -10.82
CA PHE A 143 25.69 -5.19 -11.94
C PHE A 143 25.32 -6.61 -11.52
N GLU A 144 26.07 -7.23 -10.60
CA GLU A 144 25.71 -8.54 -10.02
C GLU A 144 24.31 -8.49 -9.39
N ARG A 145 24.05 -7.43 -8.61
CA ARG A 145 22.75 -7.20 -7.98
C ARG A 145 21.65 -7.04 -9.01
N PHE A 146 21.92 -6.35 -10.12
CA PHE A 146 21.00 -6.22 -11.24
C PHE A 146 20.69 -7.58 -11.88
N CYS A 147 21.70 -8.40 -12.16
CA CYS A 147 21.50 -9.76 -12.69
C CYS A 147 20.66 -10.64 -11.76
N ILE A 148 21.00 -10.67 -10.46
CA ILE A 148 20.27 -11.45 -9.44
C ILE A 148 18.82 -10.99 -9.32
N LEU A 149 18.59 -9.67 -9.31
CA LEU A 149 17.25 -9.09 -9.28
C LEU A 149 16.42 -9.52 -10.49
N ASN A 150 16.97 -9.41 -11.70
CA ASN A 150 16.26 -9.78 -12.93
C ASN A 150 15.97 -11.28 -12.95
N TYR A 151 16.93 -12.11 -12.54
CA TYR A 151 16.75 -13.56 -12.53
C TYR A 151 15.65 -13.99 -11.56
N ILE A 152 15.64 -13.47 -10.32
CA ILE A 152 14.61 -13.87 -9.36
C ILE A 152 13.22 -13.40 -9.81
N TYR A 153 13.12 -12.25 -10.47
CA TYR A 153 11.86 -11.78 -11.05
C TYR A 153 11.43 -12.59 -12.28
N LYS A 154 12.38 -13.04 -13.11
CA LYS A 154 12.12 -13.97 -14.22
C LYS A 154 11.53 -15.29 -13.72
N ILE A 155 12.08 -15.87 -12.65
CA ILE A 155 11.53 -17.10 -12.05
C ILE A 155 10.09 -16.89 -11.57
N VAL A 156 9.80 -15.75 -10.93
CA VAL A 156 8.46 -15.47 -10.39
C VAL A 156 7.44 -15.24 -11.50
N PHE A 157 7.79 -14.47 -12.54
CA PHE A 157 6.81 -13.90 -13.47
C PHE A 157 6.86 -14.48 -14.89
N ILE A 158 7.95 -15.14 -15.29
CA ILE A 158 8.16 -15.54 -16.69
C ILE A 158 8.34 -17.05 -16.84
N ASP A 159 9.12 -17.68 -15.95
CA ASP A 159 9.46 -19.09 -16.12
C ASP A 159 8.30 -20.01 -15.67
N GLU A 160 7.90 -20.94 -16.54
CA GLU A 160 6.94 -22.01 -16.25
C GLU A 160 7.66 -23.24 -15.63
N GLY A 161 7.04 -23.96 -14.70
CA GLY A 161 7.54 -25.25 -14.20
C GLY A 161 8.70 -25.22 -13.19
N HIS A 162 9.23 -24.04 -12.83
CA HIS A 162 10.24 -23.87 -11.78
C HIS A 162 9.61 -23.35 -10.47
N SER A 163 9.26 -24.24 -9.54
CA SER A 163 8.76 -23.87 -8.20
C SER A 163 9.87 -23.77 -7.14
N ASP A 164 10.98 -24.48 -7.36
CA ASP A 164 12.15 -24.38 -6.50
C ASP A 164 12.94 -23.14 -6.92
N PHE A 165 12.89 -22.09 -6.10
CA PHE A 165 13.73 -20.88 -6.20
C PHE A 165 15.24 -21.19 -6.02
N SER A 166 15.70 -22.39 -6.39
CA SER A 166 17.10 -22.75 -6.47
C SER A 166 17.74 -21.87 -7.52
N ILE A 167 18.54 -20.89 -7.08
CA ILE A 167 19.37 -20.15 -7.99
C ILE A 167 20.44 -21.13 -8.49
N GLY A 168 20.28 -21.56 -9.73
CA GLY A 168 21.18 -22.52 -10.34
C GLY A 168 22.64 -22.05 -10.30
N ARG A 169 23.54 -23.02 -10.41
CA ARG A 169 24.99 -22.82 -10.64
C ARG A 169 25.30 -21.82 -11.76
N GLU A 170 24.37 -21.55 -12.68
CA GLU A 170 24.55 -20.66 -13.84
C GLU A 170 24.86 -19.19 -13.49
N ILE A 171 24.30 -18.61 -12.42
CA ILE A 171 24.65 -17.24 -11.97
C ILE A 171 25.90 -17.21 -11.09
N LEU A 172 26.14 -18.29 -10.34
CA LEU A 172 27.16 -18.35 -9.29
C LEU A 172 28.50 -18.95 -9.74
N ASP A 173 28.51 -19.74 -10.83
CA ASP A 173 29.70 -20.40 -11.38
C ASP A 173 30.13 -19.84 -12.75
N SER A 174 29.51 -18.76 -13.27
CA SER A 174 29.92 -18.14 -14.54
C SER A 174 30.82 -16.91 -14.32
N ASP A 175 32.01 -16.93 -14.94
CA ASP A 175 32.74 -15.70 -15.23
C ASP A 175 31.89 -14.88 -16.21
N PHE A 176 31.08 -13.96 -15.68
CA PHE A 176 30.11 -13.22 -16.48
C PHE A 176 30.82 -12.10 -17.26
N ILE A 177 31.07 -12.36 -18.55
CA ILE A 177 31.59 -11.34 -19.47
C ILE A 177 30.47 -10.35 -19.76
N TYR A 178 30.68 -9.06 -19.47
CA TYR A 178 29.83 -8.00 -19.97
C TYR A 178 29.96 -7.99 -21.51
N ASN A 179 29.00 -8.58 -22.19
CA ASN A 179 28.87 -8.59 -23.64
C ASN A 179 27.64 -7.75 -24.00
N TYR A 180 27.79 -6.83 -24.95
CA TYR A 180 26.72 -5.95 -25.41
C TYR A 180 25.41 -6.71 -25.72
N SER A 181 25.49 -7.90 -26.32
CA SER A 181 24.33 -8.75 -26.62
C SER A 181 23.62 -9.30 -25.37
N ILE A 182 24.36 -9.55 -24.29
CA ILE A 182 23.81 -10.02 -23.01
C ILE A 182 23.05 -8.87 -22.33
N THR A 183 23.55 -7.64 -22.43
CA THR A 183 22.87 -6.45 -21.91
C THR A 183 21.54 -6.18 -22.60
N GLN A 184 21.50 -6.20 -23.94
CA GLN A 184 20.25 -6.02 -24.71
C GLN A 184 19.17 -7.03 -24.26
N ASN A 185 19.54 -8.31 -24.13
CA ASN A 185 18.65 -9.34 -23.60
C ASN A 185 18.18 -9.06 -22.15
N LEU A 186 19.02 -8.44 -21.31
CA LEU A 186 18.65 -8.05 -19.95
C LEU A 186 17.71 -6.84 -19.92
N TYR A 187 17.86 -5.88 -20.84
CA TYR A 187 16.94 -4.74 -20.93
C TYR A 187 15.56 -5.15 -21.44
N ASP A 188 15.52 -6.00 -22.47
CA ASP A 188 14.27 -6.63 -22.93
C ASP A 188 13.61 -7.43 -21.80
N LEU A 189 14.41 -8.15 -21.01
CA LEU A 189 13.92 -8.85 -19.83
C LEU A 189 13.35 -7.88 -18.78
N VAL A 190 14.00 -6.74 -18.51
CA VAL A 190 13.48 -5.71 -17.60
C VAL A 190 12.10 -5.23 -18.05
N LYS A 191 11.96 -4.91 -19.34
CA LYS A 191 10.70 -4.46 -19.93
C LYS A 191 9.62 -5.53 -19.79
N ASN A 192 9.92 -6.76 -20.19
CA ASN A 192 9.01 -7.90 -20.09
C ASN A 192 8.56 -8.15 -18.64
N ILE A 193 9.48 -8.12 -17.67
CA ILE A 193 9.14 -8.24 -16.24
C ILE A 193 8.15 -7.16 -15.81
N VAL A 194 8.39 -5.90 -16.18
CA VAL A 194 7.51 -4.78 -15.80
C VAL A 194 6.14 -4.91 -16.43
N ASP A 195 6.08 -5.31 -17.71
CA ASP A 195 4.82 -5.50 -18.44
C ASP A 195 3.99 -6.64 -17.83
N VAL A 196 4.60 -7.79 -17.54
CA VAL A 196 3.91 -8.92 -16.89
C VAL A 196 3.39 -8.55 -15.50
N ILE A 197 4.17 -7.79 -14.72
CA ILE A 197 3.73 -7.29 -13.41
C ILE A 197 2.53 -6.34 -13.58
N ASN A 198 2.57 -5.43 -14.56
CA ASN A 198 1.48 -4.49 -14.83
C ASN A 198 0.19 -5.23 -15.22
N ASP A 199 0.30 -6.24 -16.09
CA ASP A 199 -0.82 -7.07 -16.48
C ASP A 199 -1.38 -7.87 -15.30
N SER A 200 -0.51 -8.42 -14.45
CA SER A 200 -0.91 -9.11 -13.22
C SER A 200 -1.65 -8.16 -12.26
N ILE A 201 -1.14 -6.93 -12.08
CA ILE A 201 -1.81 -5.89 -11.28
C ILE A 201 -3.21 -5.62 -11.84
N LYS A 202 -3.33 -5.44 -13.16
CA LYS A 202 -4.59 -5.17 -13.85
C LYS A 202 -5.58 -6.33 -13.70
N LYS A 203 -5.13 -7.58 -13.86
CA LYS A 203 -5.96 -8.78 -13.64
C LYS A 203 -6.56 -8.78 -12.23
N LEU A 204 -5.75 -8.55 -11.20
CA LEU A 204 -6.24 -8.50 -9.81
C LEU A 204 -7.19 -7.31 -9.57
N GLN A 205 -6.93 -6.14 -10.16
CA GLN A 205 -7.84 -4.99 -10.09
C GLN A 205 -9.23 -5.33 -10.64
N MET A 206 -9.30 -6.03 -11.77
CA MET A 206 -10.59 -6.42 -12.35
C MET A 206 -11.38 -7.36 -11.45
N LEU A 207 -10.72 -8.29 -10.74
CA LEU A 207 -11.38 -9.15 -9.75
C LEU A 207 -12.01 -8.34 -8.60
N PHE A 208 -11.31 -7.32 -8.10
CA PHE A 208 -11.88 -6.39 -7.10
C PHE A 208 -13.09 -5.63 -7.64
N ILE A 209 -12.97 -5.09 -8.86
CA ILE A 209 -14.00 -4.24 -9.46
C ILE A 209 -15.26 -5.08 -9.75
N GLN A 210 -15.11 -6.23 -10.39
CA GLN A 210 -16.22 -7.12 -10.76
C GLN A 210 -16.82 -7.86 -9.55
N ALA A 211 -16.17 -7.76 -8.39
CA ALA A 211 -16.49 -8.53 -7.19
C ALA A 211 -16.50 -10.05 -7.44
N ASP A 212 -15.63 -10.52 -8.34
CA ASP A 212 -15.43 -11.93 -8.62
C ASP A 212 -14.22 -12.45 -7.86
N TYR A 213 -14.48 -13.16 -6.76
CA TYR A 213 -13.43 -13.70 -5.89
C TYR A 213 -13.32 -15.23 -6.00
N LYS A 214 -13.99 -15.84 -6.98
CA LYS A 214 -13.84 -17.25 -7.31
C LYS A 214 -12.68 -17.40 -8.28
N LYS A 215 -11.46 -17.32 -7.76
CA LYS A 215 -10.24 -17.53 -8.52
C LYS A 215 -9.75 -18.95 -8.33
N GLU A 216 -9.42 -19.63 -9.43
CA GLU A 216 -8.63 -20.87 -9.39
C GLU A 216 -7.15 -20.49 -9.20
N TYR A 217 -6.46 -21.16 -8.28
CA TYR A 217 -5.05 -20.90 -8.01
C TYR A 217 -4.18 -21.41 -9.15
N THR A 218 -3.41 -20.52 -9.76
CA THR A 218 -2.41 -20.87 -10.77
C THR A 218 -1.05 -21.14 -10.12
N GLU A 219 -0.12 -21.71 -10.88
CA GLU A 219 1.28 -21.85 -10.44
C GLU A 219 1.91 -20.48 -10.13
N GLU A 220 1.62 -19.45 -10.94
CA GLU A 220 2.08 -18.07 -10.74
C GLU A 220 1.62 -17.52 -9.38
N ASP A 221 0.37 -17.80 -8.98
CA ASP A 221 -0.17 -17.36 -7.69
C ASP A 221 0.58 -17.99 -6.52
N ILE A 222 0.94 -19.28 -6.63
CA ILE A 222 1.72 -19.99 -5.63
C ILE A 222 3.13 -19.39 -5.53
N LYS A 223 3.79 -19.11 -6.65
CA LYS A 223 5.12 -18.44 -6.67
C LYS A 223 5.05 -17.06 -6.03
N LEU A 224 4.02 -16.28 -6.35
CA LEU A 224 3.80 -14.97 -5.77
C LEU A 224 3.57 -15.06 -4.25
N GLU A 225 2.81 -16.04 -3.79
CA GLU A 225 2.57 -16.26 -2.36
C GLU A 225 3.85 -16.64 -1.62
N ILE A 226 4.65 -17.57 -2.16
CA ILE A 226 5.94 -17.98 -1.59
C ILE A 226 6.89 -16.78 -1.54
N PHE A 227 7.03 -16.05 -2.63
CA PHE A 227 7.86 -14.84 -2.67
C PHE A 227 7.40 -13.81 -1.66
N GLY A 228 6.09 -13.53 -1.59
CA GLY A 228 5.52 -12.57 -0.66
C GLY A 228 5.77 -12.91 0.80
N LYS A 229 5.66 -14.20 1.17
CA LYS A 229 5.97 -14.68 2.53
C LYS A 229 7.43 -14.46 2.88
N GLU A 230 8.35 -14.84 2.00
CA GLU A 230 9.78 -14.69 2.22
C GLU A 230 10.23 -13.23 2.22
N PHE A 231 9.73 -12.43 1.28
CA PHE A 231 9.97 -10.99 1.22
C PHE A 231 9.54 -10.31 2.52
N LYS A 232 8.33 -10.60 3.00
CA LYS A 232 7.83 -10.08 4.27
C LYS A 232 8.71 -10.53 5.43
N ARG A 233 9.09 -11.81 5.48
CA ARG A 233 9.94 -12.36 6.55
C ARG A 233 11.27 -11.63 6.64
N VAL A 234 11.95 -11.42 5.51
CA VAL A 234 13.23 -10.69 5.46
C VAL A 234 13.03 -9.21 5.84
N VAL A 235 11.99 -8.55 5.32
CA VAL A 235 11.72 -7.15 5.69
C VAL A 235 11.45 -6.99 7.19
N ASP A 236 10.68 -7.90 7.79
CA ASP A 236 10.39 -7.90 9.23
C ASP A 236 11.65 -8.20 10.05
N LYS A 237 12.45 -9.20 9.65
CA LYS A 237 13.72 -9.61 10.30
C LYS A 237 14.71 -8.45 10.41
N TYR A 238 14.82 -7.62 9.36
CA TYR A 238 15.76 -6.48 9.30
C TYR A 238 15.11 -5.10 9.46
N ASN A 239 13.81 -5.05 9.82
CA ASN A 239 13.05 -3.81 10.03
C ASN A 239 13.11 -2.80 8.85
N ILE A 240 12.99 -3.30 7.61
CA ILE A 240 13.16 -2.51 6.38
C ILE A 240 11.85 -1.81 6.01
N SER A 241 11.47 -0.83 6.83
CA SER A 241 10.14 -0.18 6.78
C SER A 241 9.82 0.64 5.51
N GLN A 242 10.72 0.72 4.53
CA GLN A 242 10.52 1.47 3.27
C GLN A 242 9.73 0.69 2.21
N TYR A 243 9.78 -0.64 2.26
CA TYR A 243 9.13 -1.55 1.30
C TYR A 243 7.87 -2.17 1.89
N TYR A 244 7.92 -2.56 3.16
CA TYR A 244 6.81 -3.15 3.88
C TYR A 244 6.64 -2.38 5.18
N LYS A 245 5.68 -1.45 5.24
CA LYS A 245 5.38 -0.74 6.49
C LYS A 245 4.01 -1.17 6.98
N ASN A 246 3.99 -1.91 8.09
CA ASN A 246 2.81 -2.10 8.94
C ASN A 246 2.42 -0.80 9.68
N LYS A 247 2.47 0.36 9.01
CA LYS A 247 1.86 1.57 9.57
C LYS A 247 0.35 1.37 9.55
N ASN A 248 -0.33 1.86 10.59
CA ASN A 248 -1.79 1.80 10.76
C ASN A 248 -2.56 2.66 9.73
N ASN A 249 -2.05 2.84 8.52
CA ASN A 249 -2.76 3.55 7.48
C ASN A 249 -3.97 2.69 7.08
N CYS A 250 -5.08 3.38 6.89
CA CYS A 250 -6.36 2.78 6.61
C CYS A 250 -7.01 3.70 5.59
N TYR A 251 -7.58 3.15 4.53
CA TYR A 251 -8.59 3.84 3.73
C TYR A 251 -9.97 3.38 4.21
N ALA A 252 -10.93 4.29 4.25
CA ALA A 252 -12.33 3.96 4.46
C ALA A 252 -13.22 4.92 3.68
N SER A 253 -14.43 4.45 3.37
CA SER A 253 -15.42 5.27 2.69
C SER A 253 -16.83 4.96 3.15
N VAL A 254 -17.74 5.92 2.96
CA VAL A 254 -19.17 5.76 3.23
C VAL A 254 -19.96 6.54 2.18
N LYS A 255 -21.06 5.98 1.71
CA LYS A 255 -21.99 6.67 0.79
C LYS A 255 -23.17 7.21 1.58
N LEU A 256 -23.35 8.53 1.60
CA LEU A 256 -24.47 9.20 2.25
C LEU A 256 -25.17 10.09 1.21
N LYS A 257 -26.47 9.88 1.00
CA LYS A 257 -27.20 10.48 -0.15
C LYS A 257 -26.51 10.05 -1.46
N GLN A 258 -26.26 11.01 -2.34
CA GLN A 258 -25.53 10.84 -3.60
C GLN A 258 -24.04 11.20 -3.48
N ILE A 259 -23.53 11.40 -2.24
CA ILE A 259 -22.15 11.82 -2.00
C ILE A 259 -21.38 10.67 -1.38
N LYS A 260 -20.25 10.31 -2.01
CA LYS A 260 -19.27 9.40 -1.45
C LYS A 260 -18.29 10.19 -0.59
N TYR A 261 -18.14 9.78 0.67
CA TYR A 261 -17.16 10.35 1.58
C TYR A 261 -16.01 9.36 1.74
N ILE A 262 -14.79 9.83 1.55
CA ILE A 262 -13.58 9.01 1.68
C ILE A 262 -12.64 9.62 2.72
N THR A 263 -11.83 8.80 3.36
CA THR A 263 -10.78 9.28 4.27
C THR A 263 -9.62 8.29 4.34
N VAL A 264 -8.44 8.82 4.65
CA VAL A 264 -7.22 8.01 4.82
C VAL A 264 -6.55 8.36 6.15
N ASN A 265 -6.22 7.37 6.97
CA ASN A 265 -5.49 7.58 8.24
C ASN A 265 -4.00 7.84 7.97
N GLY A 266 -3.40 8.71 8.77
CA GLY A 266 -1.99 9.11 8.65
C GLY A 266 -1.75 10.19 7.59
N ILE A 267 -2.83 10.69 7.01
CA ILE A 267 -2.87 11.72 5.99
C ILE A 267 -3.74 12.85 6.56
N GLU A 268 -3.14 13.70 7.41
CA GLU A 268 -3.85 14.81 8.07
C GLU A 268 -3.00 16.07 7.92
N PRO A 269 -3.29 16.92 6.95
CA PRO A 269 -2.74 18.27 6.95
C PRO A 269 -3.74 19.23 7.63
N GLU A 270 -3.22 20.21 8.37
CA GLU A 270 -4.01 21.36 8.84
C GLU A 270 -4.72 22.05 7.66
N GLU A 271 -3.99 22.19 6.55
CA GLU A 271 -4.50 22.61 5.24
C GLU A 271 -3.96 21.71 4.11
N ILE A 272 -4.86 21.18 3.28
CA ILE A 272 -4.46 20.53 2.02
C ILE A 272 -4.01 21.65 1.08
N LYS A 273 -2.73 21.99 1.11
CA LYS A 273 -2.14 22.95 0.17
C LYS A 273 -2.43 22.46 -1.25
N LYS A 274 -3.00 23.36 -2.06
CA LYS A 274 -3.24 23.14 -3.49
C LYS A 274 -1.92 22.67 -4.12
N GLU A 275 -2.01 21.66 -4.99
CA GLU A 275 -0.87 21.05 -5.69
C GLU A 275 0.16 20.29 -4.84
N SER A 276 -0.07 20.12 -3.53
CA SER A 276 0.77 19.23 -2.72
C SER A 276 0.72 17.78 -3.24
N ASN A 277 1.78 17.01 -3.00
CA ASN A 277 1.80 15.57 -3.32
C ASN A 277 0.59 14.84 -2.72
N LEU A 278 0.15 15.31 -1.55
CA LEU A 278 -1.03 14.79 -0.91
C LEU A 278 -2.32 15.14 -1.66
N SER A 279 -2.54 16.42 -1.99
CA SER A 279 -3.74 16.82 -2.74
C SER A 279 -3.84 16.04 -4.05
N LYS A 280 -2.71 15.91 -4.76
CA LYS A 280 -2.62 15.11 -6.00
C LYS A 280 -3.04 13.66 -5.77
N PHE A 281 -2.51 13.02 -4.73
CA PHE A 281 -2.87 11.64 -4.42
C PHE A 281 -4.35 11.48 -4.03
N ILE A 282 -4.93 12.43 -3.28
CA ILE A 282 -6.37 12.43 -2.96
C ILE A 282 -7.21 12.56 -4.24
N GLU A 283 -6.85 13.43 -5.18
CA GLU A 283 -7.57 13.55 -6.45
C GLU A 283 -7.50 12.25 -7.25
N CYS A 284 -6.34 11.57 -7.31
CA CYS A 284 -6.24 10.24 -7.93
C CYS A 284 -7.19 9.23 -7.28
N LEU A 285 -7.32 9.23 -5.94
CA LEU A 285 -8.26 8.33 -5.26
C LEU A 285 -9.73 8.65 -5.59
N LYS A 286 -10.07 9.93 -5.81
CA LYS A 286 -11.41 10.32 -6.26
C LYS A 286 -11.68 9.86 -7.68
N GLU A 287 -10.72 10.06 -8.58
CA GLU A 287 -10.78 9.63 -9.96
C GLU A 287 -10.95 8.11 -10.05
N LEU A 288 -10.23 7.35 -9.21
CA LEU A 288 -10.35 5.89 -9.14
C LEU A 288 -11.74 5.39 -8.76
N LEU A 289 -12.57 6.20 -8.10
CA LEU A 289 -13.94 5.81 -7.78
C LEU A 289 -14.84 5.83 -9.02
N GLY A 290 -14.52 6.65 -10.03
CA GLY A 290 -15.42 6.88 -11.17
C GLY A 290 -16.74 7.54 -10.77
N GLU A 291 -16.78 8.29 -9.65
CA GLU A 291 -17.98 8.97 -9.16
C GLU A 291 -17.79 10.50 -9.17
N ASN A 292 -18.79 11.24 -9.66
CA ASN A 292 -18.72 12.71 -9.74
C ASN A 292 -18.78 13.42 -8.38
N ASN A 293 -19.42 12.80 -7.38
CA ASN A 293 -19.74 13.41 -6.09
C ASN A 293 -18.93 12.80 -4.94
N VAL A 294 -17.61 13.01 -4.95
CA VAL A 294 -16.71 12.48 -3.91
C VAL A 294 -16.13 13.60 -3.05
N LYS A 295 -16.19 13.44 -1.72
CA LYS A 295 -15.60 14.37 -0.74
C LYS A 295 -14.59 13.66 0.16
N TYR A 296 -13.42 14.26 0.30
CA TYR A 296 -12.44 13.83 1.29
C TYR A 296 -12.80 14.36 2.68
N VAL A 297 -12.74 13.50 3.70
CA VAL A 297 -13.05 13.82 5.09
C VAL A 297 -11.77 13.87 5.91
N LYS A 298 -11.41 15.08 6.35
CA LYS A 298 -10.37 15.33 7.36
C LYS A 298 -10.93 15.20 8.79
N ILE A 299 -10.06 15.21 9.79
CA ILE A 299 -10.50 15.42 11.19
C ILE A 299 -11.24 16.75 11.27
N SER A 300 -12.47 16.71 11.77
CA SER A 300 -13.26 17.91 12.06
C SER A 300 -13.13 18.30 13.53
N ASP A 301 -13.36 19.56 13.85
CA ASP A 301 -13.46 20.10 15.21
C ASP A 301 -14.41 19.31 16.11
N ASN A 302 -15.45 18.72 15.51
CA ASN A 302 -16.49 17.93 16.18
C ASN A 302 -16.17 16.42 16.23
N THR A 303 -14.97 16.01 15.80
CA THR A 303 -14.56 14.61 15.91
C THR A 303 -14.40 14.27 17.39
N GLN A 304 -15.09 13.24 17.85
CA GLN A 304 -15.16 12.87 19.27
C GLN A 304 -14.21 11.73 19.61
N TYR A 305 -13.56 11.86 20.78
CA TYR A 305 -12.93 10.77 21.51
C TYR A 305 -13.76 10.44 22.74
N HIS A 306 -14.21 9.19 22.87
CA HIS A 306 -15.04 8.72 23.98
C HIS A 306 -14.19 7.94 24.99
N MET A 307 -14.26 8.37 26.25
CA MET A 307 -13.65 7.71 27.39
C MET A 307 -14.53 6.54 27.88
N PRO A 308 -13.99 5.60 28.69
CA PRO A 308 -14.74 4.44 29.18
C PRO A 308 -15.97 4.80 30.02
N ASN A 309 -15.94 5.93 30.70
CA ASN A 309 -17.03 6.42 31.56
C ASN A 309 -18.18 7.09 30.79
N GLY A 310 -18.09 7.19 29.46
CA GLY A 310 -19.07 7.84 28.60
C GLY A 310 -18.82 9.33 28.34
N ASP A 311 -17.91 9.96 29.08
CA ASP A 311 -17.49 11.33 28.79
C ASP A 311 -16.74 11.38 27.44
N CYS A 312 -16.77 12.55 26.78
CA CYS A 312 -16.06 12.74 25.53
C CYS A 312 -15.35 14.09 25.45
N ILE A 313 -14.29 14.11 24.64
CA ILE A 313 -13.64 15.35 24.21
C ILE A 313 -13.74 15.48 22.68
N LEU A 314 -13.78 16.74 22.23
CA LEU A 314 -13.80 17.13 20.84
C LEU A 314 -12.39 17.45 20.36
N TYR A 315 -12.13 17.23 19.07
CA TYR A 315 -10.83 17.58 18.47
C TYR A 315 -10.45 19.05 18.71
N ARG A 316 -11.40 19.99 18.61
CA ARG A 316 -11.15 21.42 18.90
C ARG A 316 -10.69 21.71 20.33
N GLN A 317 -11.01 20.85 21.30
CA GLN A 317 -10.55 20.99 22.69
C GLN A 317 -9.12 20.47 22.82
N TYR A 318 -8.82 19.37 22.14
CA TYR A 318 -7.49 18.78 22.06
C TYR A 318 -6.48 19.68 21.34
N ASP A 319 -6.85 20.18 20.16
CA ASP A 319 -5.98 20.95 19.26
C ASP A 319 -5.44 22.23 19.94
N LYS A 320 -6.27 22.89 20.75
CA LYS A 320 -5.90 24.09 21.52
C LYS A 320 -4.85 23.85 22.60
N LEU A 321 -4.69 22.62 23.09
CA LEU A 321 -3.82 22.28 24.21
C LEU A 321 -2.45 21.75 23.78
N GLY A 322 -2.22 21.56 22.48
CA GLY A 322 -0.91 21.20 21.92
C GLY A 322 -0.37 19.85 22.39
N GLU A 323 -1.25 18.92 22.79
CA GLU A 323 -0.84 17.60 23.26
C GLU A 323 -0.34 16.70 22.11
N ASN A 324 0.54 15.74 22.42
CA ASN A 324 1.18 14.87 21.43
C ASN A 324 0.57 13.46 21.45
N CYS A 325 -0.75 13.36 21.23
CA CYS A 325 -1.46 12.08 21.18
C CYS A 325 -2.56 12.03 20.10
N ASN A 326 -2.19 12.40 18.86
CA ASN A 326 -3.11 12.54 17.71
C ASN A 326 -3.88 11.26 17.38
N ARG A 327 -3.38 10.09 17.82
CA ARG A 327 -4.02 8.80 17.60
C ARG A 327 -5.46 8.76 18.11
N MET A 328 -5.82 9.58 19.11
CA MET A 328 -7.19 9.74 19.62
C MET A 328 -8.20 10.14 18.53
N PHE A 329 -7.78 10.81 17.45
CA PHE A 329 -8.71 11.35 16.45
C PHE A 329 -8.46 10.85 15.02
N THR A 330 -7.29 10.28 14.71
CA THR A 330 -6.90 10.01 13.32
C THR A 330 -7.54 8.78 12.65
N CYS A 331 -8.22 7.91 13.40
CA CYS A 331 -8.86 6.73 12.82
C CYS A 331 -9.92 7.11 11.78
N CYS A 332 -9.92 6.39 10.65
CA CYS A 332 -10.87 6.62 9.56
C CYS A 332 -12.32 6.51 10.02
N GLU A 333 -12.60 5.53 10.86
CA GLU A 333 -13.92 5.26 11.41
C GLU A 333 -14.43 6.46 12.21
N ARG A 334 -13.59 7.09 13.05
CA ARG A 334 -14.00 8.27 13.82
C ARG A 334 -14.30 9.48 12.94
N LYS A 335 -13.45 9.74 11.95
CA LYS A 335 -13.66 10.82 10.98
C LYS A 335 -14.98 10.64 10.23
N LEU A 336 -15.24 9.43 9.75
CA LEU A 336 -16.48 9.11 9.05
C LEU A 336 -17.69 9.08 9.99
N LEU A 337 -17.58 8.58 11.22
CA LEU A 337 -18.66 8.59 12.21
C LEU A 337 -19.08 10.01 12.58
N SER A 338 -18.13 10.91 12.82
CA SER A 338 -18.42 12.34 13.03
C SER A 338 -19.15 12.94 11.82
N LYS A 339 -18.74 12.56 10.60
CA LYS A 339 -19.42 13.01 9.39
C LYS A 339 -20.83 12.44 9.25
N ILE A 340 -21.00 11.15 9.53
CA ILE A 340 -22.28 10.43 9.54
C ILE A 340 -23.23 11.12 10.51
N ASP A 341 -22.81 11.30 11.76
CA ASP A 341 -23.61 11.94 12.80
C ASP A 341 -24.08 13.34 12.34
N SER A 342 -23.16 14.19 11.90
CA SER A 342 -23.49 15.54 11.43
C SER A 342 -24.45 15.60 10.24
N LYS A 343 -24.41 14.60 9.34
CA LYS A 343 -25.19 14.60 8.09
C LYS A 343 -26.49 13.82 8.20
N MET A 344 -26.57 12.89 9.14
CA MET A 344 -27.70 11.99 9.27
C MET A 344 -28.75 12.53 10.25
N LYS A 345 -28.37 13.41 11.19
CA LYS A 345 -29.34 14.17 12.01
C LYS A 345 -30.36 14.97 11.19
N GLU A 346 -30.04 15.31 9.95
CA GLU A 346 -30.96 15.98 9.00
C GLU A 346 -32.13 15.06 8.52
N PHE A 347 -32.10 13.75 8.82
CA PHE A 347 -33.10 12.79 8.32
C PHE A 347 -34.08 12.34 9.39
N THR A 348 -35.35 12.33 9.02
CA THR A 348 -36.45 11.81 9.85
C THR A 348 -36.76 10.33 9.58
N THR A 349 -36.21 9.75 8.52
CA THR A 349 -36.44 8.35 8.13
C THR A 349 -35.23 7.48 8.44
N LYS A 350 -35.51 6.34 9.09
CA LYS A 350 -34.50 5.33 9.43
C LYS A 350 -33.82 4.80 8.17
N LYS A 351 -32.49 4.74 8.19
CA LYS A 351 -31.65 4.23 7.10
C LYS A 351 -30.61 3.25 7.62
N VAL A 352 -30.17 2.35 6.74
CA VAL A 352 -29.02 1.48 6.97
C VAL A 352 -27.82 2.11 6.28
N ILE A 353 -26.76 2.37 7.04
CA ILE A 353 -25.51 2.95 6.58
C ILE A 353 -24.47 1.85 6.57
N ILE A 354 -23.86 1.61 5.41
CA ILE A 354 -22.79 0.63 5.27
C ILE A 354 -21.45 1.35 5.41
N LEU A 355 -20.66 0.96 6.40
CA LEU A 355 -19.32 1.48 6.65
C LEU A 355 -18.31 0.33 6.43
N PRO A 356 -17.81 0.15 5.19
CA PRO A 356 -16.74 -0.79 4.92
C PRO A 356 -15.40 -0.26 5.39
N VAL A 357 -14.64 -1.16 5.99
CA VAL A 357 -13.31 -0.91 6.55
C VAL A 357 -12.43 -2.13 6.29
N THR A 358 -11.14 -1.93 6.08
CA THR A 358 -10.19 -3.04 5.84
C THR A 358 -9.87 -3.85 7.09
N LYS A 359 -10.03 -3.24 8.27
CA LYS A 359 -9.87 -3.86 9.58
C LYS A 359 -11.07 -3.51 10.43
N TYR A 360 -11.55 -4.47 11.21
CA TYR A 360 -12.64 -4.22 12.14
C TYR A 360 -12.28 -3.07 13.11
N PRO A 361 -13.23 -2.20 13.48
CA PRO A 361 -12.95 -1.04 14.33
C PRO A 361 -12.19 -1.40 15.60
N CYS A 362 -11.13 -0.64 15.91
CA CYS A 362 -10.39 -0.82 17.16
C CYS A 362 -11.23 -0.41 18.39
N GLU A 363 -10.80 -0.78 19.59
CA GLU A 363 -11.52 -0.51 20.86
C GLU A 363 -11.99 0.95 20.96
N LEU A 364 -11.13 1.90 20.63
CA LEU A 364 -11.47 3.33 20.69
C LEU A 364 -12.51 3.74 19.64
N CYS A 365 -12.47 3.14 18.45
CA CYS A 365 -13.49 3.37 17.40
C CYS A 365 -14.82 2.71 17.77
N GLN A 366 -14.78 1.57 18.46
CA GLN A 366 -15.98 0.88 18.96
C GLN A 366 -16.67 1.72 20.04
N ARG A 367 -15.93 2.35 20.96
CA ARG A 367 -16.50 3.31 21.93
C ARG A 367 -17.27 4.43 21.22
N THR A 368 -16.67 5.05 20.20
CA THR A 368 -17.35 6.09 19.40
C THR A 368 -18.56 5.54 18.65
N LEU A 369 -18.47 4.34 18.06
CA LEU A 369 -19.60 3.72 17.36
C LEU A 369 -20.78 3.45 18.29
N ILE A 370 -20.53 2.92 19.49
CA ILE A 370 -21.56 2.64 20.51
C ILE A 370 -22.23 3.94 20.93
N SER A 371 -21.44 4.99 21.20
CA SER A 371 -21.96 6.30 21.59
C SER A 371 -22.89 6.88 20.53
N VAL A 372 -22.46 6.90 19.26
CA VAL A 372 -23.28 7.38 18.14
C VAL A 372 -24.58 6.59 17.99
N ILE A 373 -24.55 5.27 18.14
CA ILE A 373 -25.74 4.42 18.01
C ILE A 373 -26.69 4.56 19.22
N SER A 374 -26.14 4.93 20.39
CA SER A 374 -26.91 5.10 21.63
C SER A 374 -27.53 6.48 21.77
N ASP A 375 -27.12 7.46 20.96
CA ASP A 375 -27.76 8.77 20.88
C ASP A 375 -29.23 8.60 20.44
N LYS A 376 -30.16 9.10 21.27
CA LYS A 376 -31.61 9.01 21.01
C LYS A 376 -32.01 9.76 19.75
N GLU A 377 -31.26 10.79 19.36
CA GLU A 377 -31.49 11.52 18.10
C GLU A 377 -31.04 10.73 16.87
N PHE A 378 -30.14 9.74 17.05
CA PHE A 378 -29.60 8.95 15.96
C PHE A 378 -30.47 7.72 15.66
N ILE A 379 -31.42 7.89 14.75
CA ILE A 379 -32.39 6.82 14.41
C ILE A 379 -31.86 5.76 13.43
N HIS A 380 -30.63 5.91 12.90
CA HIS A 380 -30.10 5.10 11.82
C HIS A 380 -29.35 3.86 12.32
N LYS A 381 -29.23 2.85 11.46
CA LYS A 381 -28.43 1.64 11.73
C LYS A 381 -27.11 1.70 10.97
N ILE A 382 -25.99 1.56 11.67
CA ILE A 382 -24.66 1.44 11.04
C ILE A 382 -24.29 -0.06 10.97
N LYS A 383 -23.98 -0.55 9.77
CA LYS A 383 -23.45 -1.89 9.53
C LYS A 383 -21.97 -1.78 9.13
N ILE A 384 -21.09 -2.39 9.91
CA ILE A 384 -19.67 -2.50 9.59
C ILE A 384 -19.46 -3.71 8.67
N LYS A 385 -18.75 -3.52 7.55
CA LYS A 385 -18.27 -4.62 6.70
C LYS A 385 -16.74 -4.66 6.75
N SER A 386 -16.16 -5.81 7.08
CA SER A 386 -14.71 -5.99 7.15
C SER A 386 -14.32 -7.42 6.79
N PRO A 387 -13.28 -7.63 5.96
CA PRO A 387 -12.74 -8.95 5.65
C PRO A 387 -11.86 -9.49 6.78
N ARG A 388 -11.38 -8.62 7.68
CA ARG A 388 -10.46 -9.00 8.76
C ARG A 388 -11.15 -8.84 10.11
N LYS A 389 -11.30 -9.95 10.85
CA LYS A 389 -11.54 -9.94 12.30
C LYS A 389 -10.22 -9.54 12.99
N THR A 390 -10.24 -8.48 13.81
CA THR A 390 -9.04 -8.00 14.52
C THR A 390 -8.57 -9.04 15.54
N LYS A 391 -7.37 -9.63 15.33
CA LYS A 391 -6.74 -10.57 16.28
C LYS A 391 -5.80 -9.90 17.29
N GLY A 392 -5.58 -8.59 17.20
CA GLY A 392 -4.74 -7.83 18.13
C GLY A 392 -5.32 -6.45 18.39
N GLY A 393 -5.61 -6.15 19.66
CA GLY A 393 -6.05 -4.84 20.12
C GLY A 393 -4.89 -3.86 20.28
N LEU A 394 -5.22 -2.58 20.50
CA LEU A 394 -4.24 -1.62 21.00
C LEU A 394 -3.75 -2.12 22.37
N LYS A 395 -2.46 -1.94 22.69
CA LYS A 395 -1.98 -2.32 24.03
C LYS A 395 -2.73 -1.49 25.07
N LYS A 396 -3.18 -2.12 26.14
CA LYS A 396 -3.95 -1.47 27.21
C LYS A 396 -3.26 -0.22 27.75
N SER A 397 -1.94 -0.28 27.97
CA SER A 397 -1.17 0.88 28.43
C SER A 397 -1.24 2.11 27.51
N PHE A 398 -1.35 1.91 26.18
CA PHE A 398 -1.55 3.03 25.24
C PHE A 398 -2.95 3.62 25.34
N ILE A 399 -3.96 2.77 25.58
CA ILE A 399 -5.34 3.20 25.78
C ILE A 399 -5.44 4.01 27.08
N ASP A 400 -4.84 3.51 28.15
CA ASP A 400 -4.86 4.17 29.47
C ASP A 400 -4.19 5.56 29.40
N ASP A 401 -3.06 5.70 28.68
CA ASP A 401 -2.43 7.03 28.45
C ASP A 401 -3.34 7.99 27.67
N MET A 402 -4.00 7.51 26.61
CA MET A 402 -4.97 8.31 25.86
C MET A 402 -6.17 8.74 26.73
N ASP A 403 -6.70 7.83 27.53
CA ASP A 403 -7.83 8.10 28.43
C ASP A 403 -7.45 9.10 29.53
N GLN A 404 -6.25 9.00 30.10
CA GLN A 404 -5.75 9.97 31.09
C GLN A 404 -5.60 11.38 30.50
N ARG A 405 -5.00 11.49 29.31
CA ARG A 405 -4.88 12.77 28.60
C ARG A 405 -6.26 13.36 28.26
N ALA A 406 -7.17 12.53 27.76
CA ALA A 406 -8.52 12.96 27.46
C ALA A 406 -9.24 13.50 28.70
N LYS A 407 -9.04 12.86 29.86
CA LYS A 407 -9.58 13.33 31.14
C LYS A 407 -9.01 14.70 31.54
N ILE A 408 -7.69 14.91 31.42
CA ILE A 408 -7.06 16.20 31.72
C ILE A 408 -7.64 17.31 30.82
N ILE A 409 -7.81 17.04 29.53
CA ILE A 409 -8.42 17.97 28.57
C ILE A 409 -9.86 18.27 28.95
N PHE A 410 -10.63 17.24 29.28
CA PHE A 410 -12.03 17.35 29.68
C PHE A 410 -12.19 18.23 30.93
N ASP A 411 -11.40 17.95 31.98
CA ASP A 411 -11.44 18.68 33.24
C ASP A 411 -11.03 20.16 33.04
N LYS A 412 -10.01 20.43 32.22
CA LYS A 412 -9.60 21.80 31.86
C LYS A 412 -10.65 22.55 31.06
N SER A 413 -11.49 21.86 30.27
CA SER A 413 -12.51 22.48 29.45
C SER A 413 -13.81 22.83 30.19
N LYS A 414 -13.94 22.37 31.44
CA LYS A 414 -15.06 22.69 32.35
C LYS A 414 -14.80 23.93 33.21
N ASN A 415 -13.54 24.31 33.37
CA ASN A 415 -13.10 25.56 34.00
C ASN A 415 -12.93 26.65 32.95
#